data_AF-A0A5E4KNG3-F1
#
_entry.id   AF-A0A5E4KNG3-F1
#
_cell.length_a   1.000
_cell.length_b   1.000
_cell.length_c   1.000
_cell.angle_alpha   90.00
_cell.angle_beta   90.00
_cell.angle_gamma   90.00
#
_symmetry.space_group_name_H-M   'P 1'
#
loop_
_entity.id
_entity.type
_entity.pdbx_description
1 polymer ?
#
loop_
_entity_poly.entity_id
_entity_poly.type
_entity_poly.pdbx_seq_one_letter_code
_entity_poly.pdbx_strand_id
1 'polypeptide(L)'
;MDEYHLIKLFTKPEEGEYVPITFVEFRRRLVGWSTELKRSVYVENEEDKAKLKRVREVNVMMAINHISGKLSSIELTDEEKAQFEEVYALFIEKGGQLMYTRKKIGAKTVSFFELVETEKKAADAPLKSLLSERL
;
A
#
# COMPACT_ATOMS: atom_id res chain seq x y z
N MET A 1 -6.59 5.39 -21.16
CA MET A 1 -7.51 5.95 -20.13
C MET A 1 -6.96 5.46 -18.80
N ASP A 2 -6.56 6.34 -17.88
CA ASP A 2 -5.93 5.93 -16.62
C ASP A 2 -7.03 5.26 -15.75
N GLU A 3 -7.00 3.93 -15.63
CA GLU A 3 -8.08 3.09 -15.04
C GLU A 3 -8.38 3.39 -13.56
N TYR A 4 -7.66 4.34 -12.96
CA TYR A 4 -7.59 4.53 -11.52
C TYR A 4 -7.79 5.98 -11.05
N HIS A 5 -8.34 6.86 -11.89
CA HIS A 5 -8.62 8.26 -11.53
C HIS A 5 -9.56 8.43 -10.31
N LEU A 6 -10.29 7.37 -9.91
CA LEU A 6 -11.17 7.36 -8.73
C LEU A 6 -10.54 6.70 -7.49
N ILE A 7 -9.28 6.27 -7.57
CA ILE A 7 -8.63 5.64 -6.42
C ILE A 7 -8.42 6.69 -5.32
N LYS A 8 -8.95 6.36 -4.14
CA LYS A 8 -8.80 7.18 -2.96
C LYS A 8 -7.47 6.88 -2.29
N LEU A 9 -6.92 7.92 -1.66
CA LEU A 9 -5.82 7.78 -0.72
C LEU A 9 -6.22 6.78 0.36
N PHE A 10 -5.30 5.88 0.69
CA PHE A 10 -5.44 4.93 1.78
C PHE A 10 -5.65 5.71 3.08
N THR A 11 -6.73 5.42 3.80
CA THR A 11 -6.98 6.03 5.11
C THR A 11 -5.81 5.70 6.03
N LYS A 12 -5.07 6.73 6.43
CA LYS A 12 -3.83 6.56 7.21
C LYS A 12 -4.17 5.85 8.52
N PRO A 13 -3.51 4.73 8.85
CA PRO A 13 -3.68 4.06 10.14
C PRO A 13 -3.38 5.02 11.29
N GLU A 14 -4.10 4.86 12.38
CA GLU A 14 -3.80 5.52 13.65
C GLU A 14 -2.49 4.99 14.25
N GLU A 15 -1.92 5.73 15.22
CA GLU A 15 -0.67 5.30 15.86
C GLU A 15 -0.89 3.96 16.59
N GLY A 16 -0.08 2.95 16.22
CA GLY A 16 -0.19 1.59 16.75
C GLY A 16 -1.21 0.69 16.02
N GLU A 17 -1.95 1.22 15.03
CA GLU A 17 -2.85 0.42 14.20
C GLU A 17 -2.09 -0.29 13.07
N TYR A 18 -2.38 -1.58 12.88
CA TYR A 18 -1.87 -2.38 11.78
C TYR A 18 -3.01 -2.81 10.87
N VAL A 19 -2.91 -2.43 9.60
CA VAL A 19 -3.92 -2.73 8.58
C VAL A 19 -3.37 -3.80 7.66
N PRO A 20 -4.02 -4.97 7.53
CA PRO A 20 -3.62 -5.95 6.53
C PRO A 20 -3.81 -5.38 5.13
N ILE A 21 -2.83 -5.61 4.26
CA ILE A 21 -2.83 -5.13 2.89
C ILE A 21 -2.51 -6.25 1.89
N THR A 22 -3.04 -6.12 0.68
CA THR A 22 -2.52 -6.85 -0.49
C THR A 22 -1.88 -5.85 -1.44
N PHE A 23 -0.60 -6.02 -1.72
CA PHE A 23 0.11 -5.24 -2.72
C PHE A 23 -0.40 -5.56 -4.13
N VAL A 24 -0.56 -4.51 -4.95
CA VAL A 24 -0.96 -4.64 -6.35
C VAL A 24 0.19 -4.22 -7.26
N GLU A 25 0.65 -2.98 -7.14
CA GLU A 25 1.73 -2.45 -7.97
C GLU A 25 2.32 -1.16 -7.41
N PHE A 26 3.46 -0.74 -7.97
CA PHE A 26 4.00 0.60 -7.80
C PHE A 26 3.79 1.44 -9.07
N ARG A 27 3.48 2.72 -8.86
CA ARG A 27 3.43 3.73 -9.91
C ARG A 27 4.29 4.92 -9.54
N ARG A 28 4.98 5.49 -10.52
CA ARG A 28 5.59 6.81 -10.38
C ARG A 28 4.60 7.87 -10.83
N ARG A 29 4.42 8.89 -10.00
CA ARG A 29 3.54 10.02 -10.30
C ARG A 29 4.26 11.32 -9.97
N LEU A 30 3.93 12.36 -10.73
CA LEU A 30 4.32 13.73 -10.39
C LEU A 30 3.26 14.33 -9.47
N VAL A 31 3.70 14.98 -8.40
CA VAL A 31 2.86 15.70 -7.45
C VAL A 31 3.37 17.12 -7.33
N GLY A 32 2.45 18.08 -7.33
CA GLY A 32 2.75 19.50 -7.15
C GLY A 32 1.82 20.17 -6.13
N TRP A 33 2.29 21.24 -5.51
CA TRP A 33 1.50 22.07 -4.62
C TRP A 33 0.64 23.05 -5.41
N SER A 34 -0.68 22.91 -5.31
CA SER A 34 -1.64 23.89 -5.85
C SER A 34 -1.79 25.05 -4.88
N THR A 35 -1.47 26.26 -5.33
CA THR A 35 -1.70 27.49 -4.53
C THR A 35 -3.17 27.82 -4.39
N GLU A 36 -3.99 27.44 -5.37
CA GLU A 36 -5.43 27.65 -5.38
C GLU A 36 -6.13 26.72 -4.38
N LEU A 37 -5.86 25.40 -4.48
CA LEU A 37 -6.48 24.39 -3.62
C LEU A 37 -5.79 24.26 -2.26
N LYS A 38 -4.64 24.94 -2.07
CA LYS A 38 -3.80 24.89 -0.86
C LYS A 38 -3.47 23.46 -0.41
N ARG A 39 -3.20 22.58 -1.38
CA ARG A 39 -2.84 21.17 -1.15
C ARG A 39 -1.99 20.62 -2.28
N SER A 40 -1.32 19.51 -2.01
CA SER A 40 -0.66 18.69 -3.03
C SER A 40 -1.70 18.00 -3.92
N VAL A 41 -1.48 17.99 -5.23
CA VAL A 41 -2.30 17.29 -6.23
C VAL A 41 -1.40 16.54 -7.22
N TYR A 42 -1.90 15.44 -7.77
CA TYR A 42 -1.23 14.75 -8.87
C TYR A 42 -1.27 15.60 -10.14
N VAL A 43 -0.19 15.55 -10.91
CA VAL A 43 -0.10 16.20 -12.22
C VAL A 43 -0.71 15.25 -13.25
N GLU A 44 -1.79 15.67 -13.91
CA GLU A 44 -2.46 14.88 -14.94
C GLU A 44 -1.99 15.23 -16.36
N ASN A 45 -1.59 16.49 -16.58
CA ASN A 45 -1.07 16.98 -17.86
C ASN A 45 -0.01 18.10 -17.65
N GLU A 46 0.71 18.47 -18.72
CA GLU A 46 1.77 19.50 -18.65
C GLU A 46 1.23 20.92 -18.39
N GLU A 47 -0.01 21.23 -18.78
CA GLU A 47 -0.62 22.54 -18.49
C GLU A 47 -0.85 22.73 -16.99
N ASP A 48 -1.28 21.67 -16.29
CA ASP A 48 -1.47 21.67 -14.85
C ASP A 48 -0.15 21.83 -14.12
N LYS A 49 0.90 21.15 -14.59
CA LYS A 49 2.25 21.23 -14.02
C LYS A 49 2.77 22.67 -13.94
N ALA A 50 2.51 23.48 -14.95
CA ALA A 50 2.95 24.88 -15.00
C ALA A 50 2.33 25.76 -13.89
N LYS A 51 1.15 25.38 -13.40
CA LYS A 51 0.42 26.09 -12.34
C LYS A 51 0.79 25.62 -10.94
N LEU A 52 1.56 24.54 -10.83
CA LEU A 52 1.91 23.90 -9.56
C LEU A 52 3.31 24.29 -9.09
N LYS A 53 3.47 24.46 -7.78
CA LYS A 53 4.77 24.72 -7.15
C LYS A 53 5.37 23.42 -6.60
N ARG A 54 6.71 23.38 -6.47
CA ARG A 54 7.43 22.26 -5.83
C ARG A 54 7.05 20.90 -6.43
N VAL A 55 6.97 20.85 -7.76
CA VAL A 55 6.67 19.61 -8.49
C VAL A 55 7.79 18.62 -8.23
N ARG A 56 7.43 17.41 -7.80
CA ARG A 56 8.35 16.32 -7.54
C ARG A 56 7.74 14.99 -7.96
N GLU A 57 8.59 14.01 -8.23
CA GLU A 57 8.16 12.63 -8.41
C GLU A 57 7.94 11.97 -7.03
N VAL A 58 6.93 11.13 -6.93
CA VAL A 58 6.64 10.31 -5.75
C VAL A 58 6.36 8.87 -6.17
N ASN A 59 6.70 7.94 -5.28
CA ASN A 59 6.30 6.54 -5.43
C ASN A 59 4.89 6.37 -4.87
N VAL A 60 3.99 5.82 -5.66
CA VAL A 60 2.61 5.53 -5.26
C VAL A 60 2.43 4.02 -5.27
N MET A 61 2.22 3.45 -4.09
CA MET A 61 1.88 2.04 -3.93
C MET A 61 0.37 1.87 -4.05
N MET A 62 -0.06 0.95 -4.91
CA MET A 62 -1.44 0.52 -5.02
C MET A 62 -1.64 -0.71 -4.15
N ALA A 63 -2.57 -0.66 -3.20
CA ALA A 63 -2.83 -1.77 -2.28
C ALA A 63 -4.31 -1.90 -1.95
N ILE A 64 -4.76 -3.15 -1.79
CA ILE A 64 -6.08 -3.45 -1.25
C ILE A 64 -6.00 -3.30 0.27
N ASN A 65 -6.79 -2.39 0.83
CA ASN A 65 -6.98 -2.24 2.25
C ASN A 65 -8.01 -3.30 2.72
N HIS A 66 -7.60 -4.26 3.55
CA HIS A 66 -8.49 -5.35 3.97
C HIS A 66 -9.59 -4.92 4.94
N ILE A 67 -9.43 -3.79 5.65
CA ILE A 67 -10.49 -3.26 6.53
C ILE A 67 -11.64 -2.68 5.71
N SER A 68 -11.31 -1.91 4.68
CA SER A 68 -12.33 -1.28 3.81
C SER A 68 -12.74 -2.12 2.60
N GLY A 69 -11.96 -3.15 2.26
CA GLY A 69 -12.11 -3.97 1.05
C GLY A 69 -11.80 -3.24 -0.25
N LYS A 70 -11.20 -2.04 -0.19
CA LYS A 70 -11.02 -1.16 -1.36
C LYS A 70 -9.57 -1.07 -1.80
N LEU A 71 -9.39 -0.99 -3.11
CA LEU A 71 -8.14 -0.57 -3.71
C LEU A 71 -7.88 0.90 -3.38
N SER A 72 -6.71 1.18 -2.79
CA SER A 72 -6.31 2.48 -2.29
C SER A 72 -4.84 2.75 -2.60
N SER A 73 -4.43 4.02 -2.55
CA SER A 73 -3.04 4.43 -2.81
C SER A 73 -2.32 4.89 -1.55
N ILE A 74 -1.04 4.52 -1.41
CA ILE A 74 -0.13 5.00 -0.36
C ILE A 74 1.07 5.67 -1.04
N GLU A 75 1.31 6.94 -0.74
CA GLU A 75 2.53 7.64 -1.18
C GLU A 75 3.71 7.25 -0.28
N LEU A 76 4.83 6.89 -0.90
CA LEU A 76 6.05 6.46 -0.22
C LEU A 76 7.23 7.33 -0.64
N THR A 77 8.12 7.60 0.31
CA THR A 77 9.49 8.03 -0.02
C THR A 77 10.30 6.88 -0.62
N ASP A 78 11.49 7.17 -1.14
CA ASP A 78 12.37 6.13 -1.67
C ASP A 78 12.80 5.13 -0.57
N GLU A 79 13.04 5.62 0.64
CA GLU A 79 13.38 4.79 1.79
C GLU A 79 12.21 3.91 2.23
N GLU A 80 10.99 4.46 2.27
CA GLU A 80 9.78 3.70 2.61
C GLU A 80 9.46 2.64 1.55
N LYS A 81 9.69 2.95 0.26
CA LYS A 81 9.55 1.98 -0.83
C LYS A 81 10.57 0.85 -0.70
N ALA A 82 11.85 1.17 -0.45
CA ALA A 82 12.89 0.17 -0.26
C ALA A 82 12.56 -0.75 0.94
N GLN A 83 12.10 -0.18 2.05
CA GLN A 83 11.65 -0.94 3.22
C GLN A 83 10.49 -1.88 2.89
N PHE A 84 9.51 -1.44 2.09
CA PHE A 84 8.46 -2.31 1.60
C PHE A 84 9.01 -3.45 0.73
N GLU A 85 9.90 -3.14 -0.22
CA GLU A 85 10.45 -4.14 -1.16
C GLU A 85 11.19 -5.27 -0.42
N GLU A 86 11.93 -4.95 0.64
CA GLU A 86 12.56 -5.94 1.52
C GLU A 86 11.53 -6.85 2.20
N VAL A 87 10.47 -6.28 2.76
CA VAL A 87 9.38 -7.05 3.40
C VAL A 87 8.61 -7.88 2.38
N TYR A 88 8.39 -7.35 1.19
CA TYR A 88 7.69 -8.05 0.11
C TYR A 88 8.51 -9.24 -0.39
N ALA A 89 9.84 -9.10 -0.50
CA ALA A 89 10.71 -10.24 -0.83
C ALA A 89 10.56 -11.38 0.19
N LEU A 90 10.54 -11.06 1.49
CA LEU A 90 10.29 -12.05 2.54
C LEU A 90 8.90 -12.68 2.44
N PHE A 91 7.88 -11.89 2.07
CA PHE A 91 6.52 -12.39 1.86
C PHE A 91 6.46 -13.39 0.70
N ILE A 92 7.17 -13.13 -0.40
CA ILE A 92 7.25 -14.06 -1.53
C ILE A 92 7.94 -15.36 -1.13
N GLU A 93 8.99 -15.29 -0.30
CA GLU A 93 9.74 -16.47 0.15
C GLU A 93 8.95 -17.33 1.16
N LYS A 94 8.37 -16.68 2.18
CA LYS A 94 7.83 -17.35 3.36
C LYS A 94 6.31 -17.46 3.38
N GLY A 95 5.63 -16.65 2.57
CA GLY A 95 4.20 -16.37 2.72
C GLY A 95 3.91 -15.58 4.00
N GLY A 96 2.63 -15.50 4.38
CA GLY A 96 2.17 -14.77 5.56
C GLY A 96 1.20 -13.66 5.19
N GLN A 97 1.12 -12.64 6.03
CA GLN A 97 0.25 -11.48 5.86
C GLN A 97 1.08 -10.19 5.89
N LEU A 98 0.99 -9.40 4.82
CA LEU A 98 1.54 -8.05 4.79
C LEU A 98 0.68 -7.12 5.62
N MET A 99 1.31 -6.36 6.50
CA MET A 99 0.70 -5.39 7.39
C MET A 99 1.29 -4.01 7.11
N TYR A 100 0.42 -2.99 7.09
CA TYR A 100 0.80 -1.59 6.95
C TYR A 100 0.45 -0.82 8.23
N THR A 101 1.38 -0.01 8.71
CA THR A 101 1.20 0.89 9.84
C THR A 101 1.93 2.21 9.58
N ARG A 102 1.80 3.14 10.52
CA ARG A 102 2.57 4.38 10.55
C ARG A 102 3.37 4.44 11.85
N LYS A 103 4.69 4.62 11.73
CA LYS A 103 5.58 4.73 12.89
C LYS A 103 6.13 6.14 13.03
N LYS A 104 6.23 6.62 14.26
CA LYS A 104 6.91 7.87 14.58
C LYS A 104 8.41 7.60 14.75
N ILE A 105 9.22 8.11 13.83
CA ILE A 105 10.69 8.03 13.90
C ILE A 105 11.22 9.45 14.06
N GLY A 106 11.65 9.76 15.29
CA GLY A 106 12.02 11.11 15.69
C GLY A 106 10.83 12.09 15.54
N ALA A 107 11.01 13.14 14.73
CA ALA A 107 9.97 14.13 14.46
C ALA A 107 9.06 13.78 13.27
N LYS A 108 9.34 12.70 12.53
CA LYS A 108 8.60 12.32 11.32
C LYS A 108 7.72 11.11 11.59
N THR A 109 6.56 11.07 10.96
CA THR A 109 5.74 9.86 10.89
C THR A 109 5.87 9.25 9.51
N VAL A 110 6.39 8.04 9.44
CA VAL A 110 6.70 7.32 8.20
C VAL A 110 5.74 6.15 7.99
N SER A 111 5.54 5.80 6.73
CA SER A 111 4.91 4.54 6.33
C SER A 111 5.82 3.37 6.72
N PHE A 112 5.27 2.32 7.31
CA PHE A 112 6.05 1.16 7.72
C PHE A 112 5.29 -0.13 7.43
N PHE A 113 6.01 -1.14 6.96
CA PHE A 113 5.46 -2.42 6.55
C PHE A 113 6.07 -3.58 7.34
N GLU A 114 5.26 -4.57 7.65
CA GLU A 114 5.70 -5.77 8.37
C GLU A 114 5.08 -7.01 7.72
N LEU A 115 5.82 -8.11 7.81
CA LEU A 115 5.30 -9.44 7.48
C LEU A 115 4.96 -10.15 8.78
N VAL A 116 3.69 -10.50 8.95
CA VAL A 116 3.26 -11.39 10.02
C VAL A 116 3.19 -12.79 9.43
N GLU A 117 4.03 -13.70 9.92
CA GLU A 117 3.96 -15.11 9.55
C GLU A 117 2.64 -15.68 10.08
N THR A 118 1.83 -16.25 9.20
CA THR A 118 0.70 -17.06 9.63
C THR A 118 1.27 -18.38 10.12
N GLU A 119 1.18 -18.65 11.43
CA GLU A 119 1.51 -19.97 11.97
C GLU A 119 0.83 -21.02 11.10
N LYS A 120 1.62 -21.91 10.46
CA LYS A 120 1.10 -23.05 9.70
C LYS A 120 0.40 -24.01 10.67
N LYS A 121 -0.81 -23.69 11.13
CA LYS A 121 -1.76 -24.67 11.68
C LYS A 121 -2.42 -25.40 10.51
N ALA A 122 -1.59 -26.10 9.74
CA ALA A 122 -2.02 -27.08 8.74
C ALA A 122 -1.60 -28.49 9.17
N ALA A 123 -1.54 -28.75 10.48
CA ALA A 123 -1.25 -30.08 11.02
C ALA A 123 -2.51 -30.86 11.45
N ASP A 124 -3.69 -30.22 11.61
CA ASP A 124 -4.89 -30.89 12.14
C ASP A 124 -6.18 -30.58 11.35
N ALA A 125 -6.10 -30.32 10.05
CA ALA A 125 -7.32 -30.35 9.23
C ALA A 125 -7.71 -31.81 9.01
N PRO A 126 -8.87 -32.29 9.51
CA PRO A 126 -9.31 -33.65 9.22
C PRO A 126 -9.44 -33.77 7.69
N LEU A 127 -8.87 -34.84 7.13
CA LEU A 127 -8.98 -35.22 5.72
C LEU A 127 -10.42 -35.02 5.26
N LYS A 128 -10.70 -33.91 4.55
CA LYS A 128 -11.94 -33.75 3.83
C LYS A 128 -11.85 -34.70 2.64
N SER A 129 -12.40 -35.91 2.79
CA SER A 129 -12.66 -36.78 1.65
C SER A 129 -13.45 -35.98 0.61
N LEU A 130 -12.98 -35.96 -0.63
CA LEU A 130 -13.71 -35.32 -1.71
C LEU A 130 -15.06 -36.03 -1.86
N LEU A 131 -16.13 -35.28 -2.13
CA LEU A 131 -17.47 -35.85 -2.36
C LEU A 131 -17.49 -36.87 -3.52
N SER A 132 -16.47 -36.84 -4.39
CA SER A 132 -16.25 -37.82 -5.46
C SER A 132 -15.88 -39.22 -4.96
N GLU A 133 -15.49 -39.38 -3.70
CA GLU A 133 -15.07 -40.66 -3.10
C GLU A 133 -16.22 -41.40 -2.39
N ARG A 134 -17.46 -40.89 -2.47
CA ARG A 134 -18.65 -41.44 -1.79
C ARG A 134 -19.74 -41.97 -2.72
N LEU A 135 -19.38 -42.43 -3.92
CA LEU A 135 -20.29 -43.16 -4.82
C LEU A 135 -20.02 -44.66 -4.82
#